data_AF-A0A7S1WJG6-F1
#
_entry.id   AF-A0A7S1WJG6-F1
#
_cell.length_a   1.000
_cell.length_b   1.000
_cell.length_c   1.000
_cell.angle_alpha   90.00
_cell.angle_beta   90.00
_cell.angle_gamma   90.00
#
_symmetry.space_group_name_H-M   'P 1'
#
loop_
_entity.id
_entity.type
_entity.pdbx_description
1 polymer ?
#
loop_
_entity_poly.entity_id
_entity_poly.type
_entity_poly.pdbx_seq_one_letter_code
_entity_poly.pdbx_strand_id
1 'polypeptide(L)'
;VNWRHAYDSQGAKCGDGHELYVGTSSGMPRFLAALTIGLEFCDAFYKRVDESFCVNLDHTNEPDAWYGGQWCYVSGECRSAPRANGTGSLRVKLCTAGEDRMLRDKAPEELISWAAKNDFETGLLLKMAYPVETVVQWPMVKDRILHPAAASSDNSTESMKQPKALDQRLKEL
;
A
#
# COMPACT_ATOMS: atom_id res chain seq x y z
N VAL A 1 -5.34 0.89 14.74
CA VAL A 1 -6.81 0.85 14.97
C VAL A 1 -7.41 0.00 13.88
N ASN A 2 -8.45 -0.79 14.16
CA ASN A 2 -9.16 -1.56 13.12
C ASN A 2 -9.92 -0.59 12.18
N TRP A 3 -9.86 -0.82 10.87
CA TRP A 3 -10.43 0.07 9.85
C TRP A 3 -11.94 0.26 10.02
N ARG A 4 -12.74 -0.80 10.00
CA ARG A 4 -14.19 -0.74 10.24
C ARG A 4 -14.52 0.01 11.53
N HIS A 5 -13.85 -0.31 12.63
CA HIS A 5 -14.05 0.39 13.91
C HIS A 5 -13.72 1.88 13.85
N ALA A 6 -12.69 2.27 13.07
CA ALA A 6 -12.34 3.68 12.87
C ALA A 6 -13.52 4.48 12.29
N TYR A 7 -14.22 3.92 11.29
CA TYR A 7 -15.39 4.56 10.67
C TYR A 7 -16.66 4.43 11.51
N ASP A 8 -16.97 3.23 12.01
CA ASP A 8 -18.24 2.95 12.67
C ASP A 8 -18.35 3.59 14.05
N SER A 9 -17.25 3.67 14.78
CA SER A 9 -17.25 4.03 16.21
C SER A 9 -16.35 5.21 16.58
N GLN A 10 -15.30 5.48 15.80
CA GLN A 10 -14.32 6.54 16.12
C GLN A 10 -14.44 7.77 15.21
N GLY A 11 -15.45 7.80 14.34
CA GLY A 11 -15.86 8.98 13.59
C GLY A 11 -14.93 9.35 12.44
N ALA A 12 -14.11 8.41 11.95
CA ALA A 12 -13.37 8.60 10.71
C ALA A 12 -14.35 8.86 9.56
N LYS A 13 -14.01 9.79 8.67
CA LYS A 13 -14.71 10.04 7.41
C LYS A 13 -13.78 9.80 6.23
N CYS A 14 -14.37 9.50 5.08
CA CYS A 14 -13.61 9.35 3.85
C CYS A 14 -12.80 10.63 3.57
N GLY A 15 -11.49 10.48 3.41
CA GLY A 15 -10.56 11.57 3.18
C GLY A 15 -9.97 12.18 4.45
N ASP A 16 -10.41 11.79 5.64
CA ASP A 16 -9.77 12.23 6.90
C ASP A 16 -8.31 11.76 6.95
N GLY A 17 -8.00 10.58 6.41
CA GLY A 17 -6.65 10.05 6.32
C GLY A 17 -6.04 10.23 4.93
N HIS A 18 -5.44 9.16 4.43
CA HIS A 18 -4.82 9.11 3.10
C HIS A 18 -5.67 8.36 2.07
N GLU A 19 -6.96 8.11 2.33
CA GLU A 19 -7.81 7.29 1.45
C GLU A 19 -7.92 7.84 0.04
N LEU A 20 -7.87 9.17 -0.10
CA LEU A 20 -7.99 9.88 -1.37
C LEU A 20 -6.63 10.33 -1.93
N TYR A 21 -5.53 9.88 -1.33
CA TYR A 21 -4.20 10.40 -1.66
C TYR A 21 -3.88 10.24 -3.15
N VAL A 22 -4.11 9.06 -3.72
CA VAL A 22 -3.91 8.74 -5.15
C VAL A 22 -4.54 9.79 -6.09
N GLY A 23 -5.75 10.27 -5.76
CA GLY A 23 -6.40 11.33 -6.54
C GLY A 23 -5.78 12.69 -6.27
N THR A 24 -5.59 13.04 -4.99
CA THR A 24 -5.10 14.37 -4.59
C THR A 24 -3.64 14.63 -4.93
N SER A 25 -2.79 13.60 -4.93
CA SER A 25 -1.38 13.66 -5.35
C SER A 25 -1.26 14.01 -6.84
N SER A 26 -2.24 13.58 -7.64
CA SER A 26 -2.37 13.92 -9.06
C SER A 26 -2.97 15.31 -9.30
N GLY A 27 -3.13 16.12 -8.26
CA GLY A 27 -3.67 17.49 -8.33
C GLY A 27 -5.20 17.58 -8.29
N MET A 28 -5.91 16.47 -8.06
CA MET A 28 -7.37 16.49 -7.96
C MET A 28 -7.81 17.21 -6.67
N PRO A 29 -8.74 18.18 -6.74
CA PRO A 29 -9.34 18.74 -5.54
C PRO A 29 -10.01 17.66 -4.69
N ARG A 30 -9.90 17.74 -3.36
CA ARG A 30 -10.43 16.73 -2.43
C ARG A 30 -11.92 16.39 -2.66
N PHE A 31 -12.76 17.40 -2.95
CA PHE A 31 -14.18 17.16 -3.22
C PHE A 31 -14.40 16.30 -4.48
N LEU A 32 -13.57 16.49 -5.51
CA LEU A 32 -13.65 15.73 -6.75
C LEU A 32 -13.08 14.33 -6.57
N ALA A 33 -12.02 14.17 -5.77
CA ALA A 33 -11.50 12.86 -5.39
C ALA A 33 -12.54 12.05 -4.60
N ALA A 34 -13.20 12.69 -3.62
CA ALA A 34 -14.27 12.07 -2.87
C ALA A 34 -15.45 11.64 -3.77
N LEU A 35 -15.79 12.46 -4.78
CA LEU A 35 -16.87 12.15 -5.72
C LEU A 35 -16.53 11.01 -6.68
N THR A 36 -15.28 10.93 -7.16
CA THR A 36 -14.88 10.03 -8.25
C THR A 36 -14.37 8.68 -7.76
N ILE A 37 -13.52 8.67 -6.72
CA ILE A 37 -12.89 7.45 -6.21
C ILE A 37 -13.33 7.10 -4.79
N GLY A 38 -14.07 7.98 -4.10
CA GLY A 38 -14.52 7.74 -2.73
C GLY A 38 -15.42 6.52 -2.58
N LEU A 39 -16.29 6.23 -3.55
CA LEU A 39 -17.13 5.03 -3.52
C LEU A 39 -16.28 3.75 -3.53
N GLU A 40 -15.30 3.67 -4.42
CA GLU A 40 -14.43 2.51 -4.56
C GLU A 40 -13.49 2.36 -3.35
N PHE A 41 -12.80 3.43 -2.97
CA PHE A 41 -11.78 3.36 -1.93
C PHE A 41 -12.41 3.32 -0.54
N CYS A 42 -13.31 4.24 -0.23
CA CYS A 42 -13.87 4.35 1.10
C CYS A 42 -15.00 3.37 1.34
N ASP A 43 -16.04 3.36 0.49
CA ASP A 43 -17.25 2.56 0.75
C ASP A 43 -17.04 1.08 0.41
N ALA A 44 -16.36 0.77 -0.71
CA ALA A 44 -16.15 -0.61 -1.12
C ALA A 44 -14.92 -1.27 -0.47
N PHE A 45 -13.95 -0.51 0.06
CA PHE A 45 -12.77 -1.04 0.74
C PHE A 45 -12.64 -0.58 2.21
N TYR A 46 -12.19 0.64 2.50
CA TYR A 46 -11.73 1.04 3.84
C TYR A 46 -12.80 0.85 4.95
N LYS A 47 -14.06 1.19 4.68
CA LYS A 47 -15.16 1.02 5.66
C LYS A 47 -15.53 -0.45 5.91
N ARG A 48 -15.16 -1.34 4.99
CA ARG A 48 -15.52 -2.77 5.03
C ARG A 48 -14.42 -3.65 5.60
N VAL A 49 -13.17 -3.19 5.58
CA VAL A 49 -12.03 -3.94 6.15
C VAL A 49 -12.18 -4.04 7.66
N ASP A 50 -12.37 -5.26 8.16
CA ASP A 50 -12.47 -5.53 9.60
C ASP A 50 -11.13 -6.04 10.18
N GLU A 51 -10.06 -5.33 9.87
CA GLU A 51 -8.70 -5.65 10.29
C GLU A 51 -7.93 -4.37 10.64
N SER A 52 -6.75 -4.51 11.23
CA SER A 52 -5.87 -3.40 11.65
C SER A 52 -4.55 -3.32 10.90
N PHE A 53 -4.40 -4.05 9.79
CA PHE A 53 -3.20 -3.99 8.97
C PHE A 53 -3.04 -2.65 8.25
N CYS A 54 -1.82 -2.32 7.88
CA CYS A 54 -1.51 -1.18 7.05
C CYS A 54 -1.77 -1.48 5.57
N VAL A 55 -2.19 -0.46 4.82
CA VAL A 55 -2.45 -0.56 3.38
C VAL A 55 -1.68 0.50 2.62
N ASN A 56 -1.45 0.29 1.33
CA ASN A 56 -0.73 1.23 0.47
C ASN A 56 -1.35 2.62 0.54
N LEU A 57 -0.48 3.62 0.68
CA LEU A 57 -0.87 5.03 0.68
C LEU A 57 -1.06 5.50 -0.77
N ASP A 58 -0.07 5.23 -1.60
CA ASP A 58 -0.15 5.35 -3.05
C ASP A 58 0.06 3.98 -3.70
N HIS A 59 -0.45 3.81 -4.93
CA HIS A 59 -0.38 2.53 -5.63
C HIS A 59 0.83 2.40 -6.55
N THR A 60 1.65 3.44 -6.74
CA THR A 60 2.82 3.38 -7.61
C THR A 60 4.01 2.69 -6.94
N ASN A 61 4.87 2.05 -7.74
CA ASN A 61 6.12 1.49 -7.25
C ASN A 61 7.23 2.55 -7.15
N GLU A 62 7.13 3.38 -6.11
CA GLU A 62 8.13 4.40 -5.78
C GLU A 62 8.64 4.20 -4.34
N PRO A 63 9.50 3.18 -4.09
CA PRO A 63 9.84 2.75 -2.74
C PRO A 63 10.60 3.79 -1.91
N ASP A 64 11.32 4.70 -2.56
CA ASP A 64 12.04 5.79 -1.90
C ASP A 64 11.15 7.01 -1.61
N ALA A 65 9.95 7.06 -2.18
CA ALA A 65 8.99 8.12 -1.91
C ALA A 65 8.29 7.86 -0.58
N TRP A 66 8.07 8.92 0.20
CA TRP A 66 7.37 8.81 1.49
C TRP A 66 5.94 8.21 1.35
N TYR A 67 5.33 8.34 0.16
CA TYR A 67 4.02 7.79 -0.18
C TYR A 67 4.06 6.36 -0.76
N GLY A 68 5.22 5.78 -1.04
CA GLY A 68 5.37 4.38 -1.46
C GLY A 68 5.17 3.36 -0.32
N GLY A 69 5.05 3.85 0.91
CA GLY A 69 4.78 3.05 2.11
C GLY A 69 3.32 2.63 2.28
N GLN A 70 3.08 1.94 3.40
CA GLN A 70 1.71 1.67 3.88
C GLN A 70 1.38 2.54 5.08
N TRP A 71 0.10 2.78 5.30
CA TRP A 71 -0.39 3.59 6.40
C TRP A 71 -1.56 2.93 7.13
N CYS A 72 -1.85 3.40 8.34
CA CYS A 72 -3.05 3.01 9.08
C CYS A 72 -3.54 4.12 10.00
N TYR A 73 -4.79 3.99 10.45
CA TYR A 73 -5.30 4.77 11.58
C TYR A 73 -4.72 4.27 12.91
N VAL A 74 -4.42 5.22 13.79
CA VAL A 74 -4.00 4.97 15.17
C VAL A 74 -4.84 5.81 16.15
N SER A 75 -4.83 5.39 17.42
CA SER A 75 -5.55 6.10 18.49
C SER A 75 -5.11 7.57 18.57
N GLY A 76 -6.03 8.46 18.95
CA GLY A 76 -5.72 9.86 19.24
C GLY A 76 -4.68 10.05 20.35
N GLU A 77 -4.49 9.03 21.18
CA GLU A 77 -3.47 8.97 22.24
C GLU A 77 -2.05 8.76 21.70
N CYS A 78 -1.90 8.31 20.44
CA CYS A 78 -0.60 8.12 19.79
C CYS A 78 0.01 9.48 19.42
N ARG A 79 0.58 10.18 20.41
CA ARG A 79 0.99 11.59 20.27
C ARG A 79 2.09 11.84 19.24
N SER A 80 2.84 10.80 18.86
CA SER A 80 3.88 10.84 17.82
C SER A 80 3.33 10.86 16.39
N ALA A 81 2.10 10.40 16.16
CA ALA A 81 1.49 10.35 14.83
C ALA A 81 0.75 11.66 14.50
N PRO A 82 0.81 12.20 13.28
CA PRO A 82 0.02 13.38 12.91
C PRO A 82 -1.50 13.13 13.02
N ARG A 83 -2.27 14.19 13.27
CA ARG A 83 -3.74 14.10 13.25
C ARG A 83 -4.24 13.80 11.85
N ALA A 84 -5.30 13.01 11.76
CA ALA A 84 -6.08 12.91 10.54
C ALA A 84 -6.63 14.30 10.18
N ASN A 85 -6.73 14.60 8.88
CA ASN A 85 -7.28 15.81 8.33
C ASN A 85 -8.81 15.78 8.35
N GLY A 86 -9.39 15.89 9.56
CA GLY A 86 -10.82 15.75 9.75
C GLY A 86 -11.30 16.09 11.16
N THR A 87 -12.59 15.87 11.39
CA THR A 87 -13.25 16.14 12.69
C THR A 87 -13.06 15.04 13.72
N GLY A 88 -12.41 13.92 13.37
CA GLY A 88 -12.20 12.76 14.24
C GLY A 88 -11.06 12.93 15.24
N SER A 89 -11.03 12.09 16.28
CA SER A 89 -9.95 12.04 17.28
C SER A 89 -8.73 11.23 16.83
N LEU A 90 -8.83 10.57 15.67
CA LEU A 90 -7.83 9.67 15.14
C LEU A 90 -6.60 10.39 14.61
N ARG A 91 -5.52 9.62 14.54
CA ARG A 91 -4.24 10.01 13.95
C ARG A 91 -3.88 9.01 12.86
N VAL A 92 -2.99 9.42 11.96
CA VAL A 92 -2.50 8.58 10.87
C VAL A 92 -1.01 8.31 11.04
N LYS A 93 -0.60 7.08 10.79
CA LYS A 93 0.79 6.64 10.92
C LYS A 93 1.24 6.02 9.59
N LEU A 94 2.46 6.35 9.16
CA LEU A 94 3.20 5.57 8.17
C LEU A 94 3.79 4.34 8.86
N CYS A 95 3.56 3.18 8.28
CA CYS A 95 3.88 1.90 8.89
C CYS A 95 5.32 1.46 8.62
N THR A 96 5.90 0.80 9.62
CA THR A 96 7.26 0.28 9.60
C THR A 96 7.25 -1.23 9.31
N ALA A 97 8.01 -1.66 8.31
CA ALA A 97 8.17 -3.07 7.99
C ALA A 97 8.82 -3.85 9.14
N GLY A 98 8.28 -5.04 9.44
CA GLY A 98 8.72 -5.87 10.56
C GLY A 98 8.21 -5.44 11.94
N GLU A 99 7.57 -4.26 12.06
CA GLU A 99 6.96 -3.80 13.31
C GLU A 99 5.42 -3.79 13.23
N ASP A 100 4.87 -3.22 12.16
CA ASP A 100 3.44 -3.13 11.94
C ASP A 100 2.92 -4.32 11.11
N ARG A 101 1.66 -4.71 11.33
CA ARG A 101 1.00 -5.71 10.46
C ARG A 101 0.77 -5.06 9.09
N MET A 102 1.47 -5.53 8.06
CA MET A 102 1.34 -4.96 6.72
C MET A 102 0.46 -5.84 5.83
N LEU A 103 -0.42 -5.24 5.03
CA LEU A 103 -1.21 -6.02 4.06
C LEU A 103 -0.31 -6.67 3.00
N ARG A 104 0.82 -6.01 2.67
CA ARG A 104 1.79 -6.48 1.69
C ARG A 104 2.56 -7.73 2.11
N ASP A 105 2.48 -8.12 3.39
CA ASP A 105 3.13 -9.35 3.87
C ASP A 105 2.29 -10.60 3.59
N LYS A 106 1.03 -10.43 3.18
CA LYS A 106 0.18 -11.56 2.77
C LYS A 106 0.65 -12.11 1.44
N ALA A 107 0.42 -13.41 1.20
CA ALA A 107 0.65 -13.98 -0.11
C ALA A 107 -0.50 -13.62 -1.08
N PRO A 108 -0.25 -13.51 -2.40
CA PRO A 108 -1.30 -13.20 -3.37
C PRO A 108 -2.49 -14.17 -3.31
N GLU A 109 -2.24 -15.47 -3.10
CA GLU A 109 -3.27 -16.51 -3.00
C GLU A 109 -4.14 -16.34 -1.76
N GLU A 110 -3.54 -15.88 -0.66
CA GLU A 110 -4.26 -15.53 0.57
C GLU A 110 -5.18 -14.32 0.32
N LEU A 111 -4.67 -13.29 -0.37
CA LEU A 111 -5.45 -12.10 -0.71
C LEU A 111 -6.61 -12.42 -1.65
N ILE A 112 -6.39 -13.24 -2.67
CA ILE A 112 -7.45 -13.67 -3.59
C ILE A 112 -8.54 -14.46 -2.84
N SER A 113 -8.14 -15.38 -1.96
CA SER A 113 -9.07 -16.14 -1.13
C SER A 113 -9.84 -15.22 -0.17
N TRP A 114 -9.16 -14.22 0.40
CA TRP A 114 -9.76 -13.23 1.29
C TRP A 114 -10.73 -12.31 0.54
N ALA A 115 -10.40 -11.88 -0.67
CA ALA A 115 -11.28 -11.10 -1.54
C ALA A 115 -12.57 -11.86 -1.83
N ALA A 116 -12.47 -13.11 -2.28
CA ALA A 116 -13.64 -13.93 -2.58
C ALA A 116 -14.51 -14.17 -1.33
N LYS A 117 -13.89 -14.42 -0.18
CA LYS A 117 -14.61 -14.66 1.09
C LYS A 117 -15.36 -13.43 1.60
N ASN A 118 -14.82 -12.23 1.40
CA ASN A 118 -15.34 -10.98 1.96
C ASN A 118 -15.97 -10.05 0.93
N ASP A 119 -16.09 -10.52 -0.32
CA ASP A 119 -16.66 -9.78 -1.45
C ASP A 119 -15.93 -8.44 -1.72
N PHE A 120 -14.59 -8.50 -1.76
CA PHE A 120 -13.76 -7.39 -2.24
C PHE A 120 -13.42 -7.57 -3.72
N GLU A 121 -13.30 -6.45 -4.43
CA GLU A 121 -12.72 -6.47 -5.78
C GLU A 121 -11.24 -6.84 -5.66
N THR A 122 -10.85 -7.95 -6.30
CA THR A 122 -9.51 -8.54 -6.17
C THR A 122 -8.42 -7.58 -6.63
N GLY A 123 -8.63 -6.86 -7.73
CA GLY A 123 -7.68 -5.89 -8.26
C GLY A 123 -7.41 -4.74 -7.29
N LEU A 124 -8.46 -4.18 -6.70
CA LEU A 124 -8.37 -3.14 -5.69
C LEU A 124 -7.64 -3.66 -4.45
N LEU A 125 -8.04 -4.82 -3.92
CA LEU A 125 -7.36 -5.42 -2.77
C LEU A 125 -5.85 -5.59 -3.02
N LEU A 126 -5.49 -6.10 -4.20
CA LEU A 126 -4.08 -6.27 -4.58
C LEU A 126 -3.36 -4.92 -4.69
N LYS A 127 -4.01 -3.86 -5.20
CA LYS A 127 -3.44 -2.49 -5.23
C LYS A 127 -3.27 -1.88 -3.83
N MET A 128 -4.14 -2.24 -2.88
CA MET A 128 -4.00 -1.85 -1.47
C MET A 128 -2.85 -2.62 -0.78
N ALA A 129 -2.47 -3.79 -1.29
CA ALA A 129 -1.39 -4.60 -0.77
C ALA A 129 -0.04 -4.26 -1.43
N TYR A 130 0.05 -4.33 -2.76
CA TYR A 130 1.30 -4.27 -3.52
C TYR A 130 1.37 -3.03 -4.40
N PRO A 131 2.58 -2.44 -4.55
CA PRO A 131 2.77 -1.36 -5.51
C PRO A 131 2.59 -1.87 -6.95
N VAL A 132 2.25 -0.95 -7.84
CA VAL A 132 2.02 -1.18 -9.27
C VAL A 132 3.15 -0.57 -10.06
N GLU A 133 3.74 -1.37 -10.93
CA GLU A 133 4.73 -0.91 -11.91
C GLU A 133 4.09 -0.02 -12.96
N THR A 134 4.54 1.22 -13.07
CA THR A 134 4.02 2.20 -14.03
C THR A 134 4.80 2.21 -15.36
N VAL A 135 6.00 1.63 -15.37
CA VAL A 135 6.89 1.57 -16.55
C VAL A 135 6.82 0.24 -17.30
N VAL A 136 6.24 -0.79 -16.68
CA VAL A 136 6.14 -2.12 -17.28
C VAL A 136 4.96 -2.17 -18.26
N GLN A 137 5.25 -2.59 -19.48
CA GLN A 137 4.24 -2.76 -20.53
C GLN A 137 4.01 -4.23 -20.84
N TRP A 138 2.81 -4.58 -21.31
CA TRP A 138 2.43 -5.95 -21.63
C TRP A 138 3.48 -6.72 -22.48
N PRO A 139 4.07 -6.15 -23.55
CA PRO A 139 5.09 -6.85 -24.33
C PRO A 139 6.32 -7.30 -23.52
N MET A 140 6.63 -6.63 -22.40
CA MET A 140 7.79 -6.94 -21.55
C MET A 140 7.54 -8.17 -20.65
N VAL A 141 6.28 -8.49 -20.36
CA VAL A 141 5.90 -9.49 -19.34
C VAL A 141 5.01 -10.61 -19.87
N LYS A 142 4.42 -10.44 -21.07
CA LYS A 142 3.45 -11.38 -21.65
C LYS A 142 3.94 -12.84 -21.65
N ASP A 143 5.20 -13.07 -21.96
CA ASP A 143 5.73 -14.44 -22.09
C ASP A 143 5.85 -15.10 -20.73
N ARG A 144 6.28 -14.35 -19.69
CA ARG A 144 6.33 -14.85 -18.31
C ARG A 144 4.96 -15.13 -17.72
N ILE A 145 3.96 -14.32 -18.08
CA ILE A 145 2.58 -14.44 -17.58
C ILE A 145 1.82 -15.57 -18.29
N LEU A 146 1.94 -15.65 -19.62
CA LEU A 146 1.22 -16.66 -20.42
C LEU A 146 1.90 -18.03 -20.38
N HIS A 147 3.22 -18.07 -20.14
CA HIS A 147 4.00 -19.31 -20.12
C HIS A 147 4.83 -19.41 -18.82
N PRO A 148 4.18 -19.51 -17.65
CA PRO A 148 4.87 -19.48 -16.35
C PRO A 148 5.84 -20.65 -16.14
N ALA A 149 5.64 -21.78 -16.83
CA ALA A 149 6.54 -22.95 -16.77
C ALA A 149 7.90 -22.74 -17.48
N ALA A 150 8.03 -21.74 -18.37
CA ALA A 150 9.31 -21.41 -19.00
C ALA A 150 10.17 -20.48 -18.13
N ALA A 151 9.57 -19.81 -17.14
CA ALA A 151 10.29 -18.93 -16.22
C ALA A 151 10.96 -19.68 -15.06
N SER A 152 10.57 -20.94 -14.80
CA SER A 152 11.16 -21.78 -13.75
C SER A 152 12.37 -22.60 -14.20
N SER A 153 12.74 -22.54 -15.50
CA SER A 153 13.91 -23.23 -16.06
C SER A 153 15.19 -22.37 -16.13
N ASP A 154 15.12 -21.07 -15.84
CA ASP A 154 16.31 -20.23 -15.67
C ASP A 154 16.83 -20.33 -14.22
N ASN A 155 17.36 -21.51 -13.88
CA ASN A 155 18.27 -21.65 -12.75
C ASN A 155 19.70 -21.77 -13.28
N SER A 156 20.31 -20.63 -13.58
CA SER A 156 21.76 -20.51 -13.74
C SER A 156 22.23 -19.21 -13.11
N THR A 157 22.66 -19.33 -11.86
CA THR A 157 23.90 -18.74 -11.35
C THR A 157 24.37 -17.45 -12.03
N GLU A 158 23.76 -16.33 -11.68
CA GLU A 158 24.50 -15.09 -11.60
C GLU A 158 24.42 -14.60 -10.15
N SER A 159 25.45 -14.98 -9.40
CA SER A 159 25.79 -14.36 -8.13
C SER A 159 25.59 -12.85 -8.26
N MET A 160 24.78 -12.27 -7.37
CA MET A 160 24.86 -10.86 -7.01
C MET A 160 26.32 -10.54 -6.70
N LYS A 161 27.08 -10.13 -7.72
CA LYS A 161 28.30 -9.39 -7.54
C LYS A 161 27.87 -8.04 -7.02
N GLN A 162 27.92 -7.88 -5.69
CA GLN A 162 28.06 -6.57 -5.09
C GLN A 162 29.15 -5.80 -5.86
N PRO A 163 28.86 -4.59 -6.35
CA PRO A 163 29.94 -3.73 -6.82
C PRO A 163 30.85 -3.42 -5.63
N LYS A 164 32.03 -4.07 -5.59
CA LYS A 164 33.17 -3.66 -4.78
C LYS A 164 33.68 -2.34 -5.33
N ALA A 165 33.12 -1.22 -4.86
CA ALA A 165 33.70 0.10 -5.07
C ALA A 165 33.16 1.13 -4.07
N LEU A 166 33.34 0.91 -2.76
CA LEU A 166 33.42 2.01 -1.80
C LEU A 166 34.03 1.60 -0.46
N ASP A 167 35.19 0.93 -0.47
CA ASP A 167 35.97 0.78 0.78
C ASP A 167 37.48 0.84 0.53
N GLN A 168 37.91 1.93 -0.12
CA GLN A 168 39.32 2.26 -0.22
C GLN A 168 39.53 3.77 -0.23
N ARG A 169 39.04 4.45 0.81
CA ARG A 169 39.42 5.84 1.09
C ARG A 169 39.42 6.24 2.58
N LEU A 170 39.60 5.27 3.47
CA LEU A 170 39.83 5.49 4.91
C LEU A 170 41.02 4.66 5.40
N LYS A 171 42.17 4.80 4.74
CA LYS A 171 43.48 4.37 5.28
C LYS A 171 44.62 5.38 5.10
N GLU A 172 44.33 6.60 4.66
CA GLU A 172 45.30 7.70 4.68
C GLU A 172 44.59 9.02 5.01
N LEU A 173 44.10 9.13 6.25
CA LEU A 173 43.94 10.36 7.04
C LEU A 173 43.84 9.95 8.52
#